data_AF-A0A4R9FYB9-F1
#
_entry.id   AF-A0A4R9FYB9-F1
#
_cell.length_a   1.000
_cell.length_b   1.000
_cell.length_c   1.000
_cell.angle_alpha   90.00
_cell.angle_beta   90.00
_cell.angle_gamma   90.00
#
_symmetry.space_group_name_H-M   'P 1'
#
loop_
_entity.id
_entity.type
_entity.pdbx_description
1 polymer ?
#
loop_
_entity_poly.entity_id
_entity_poly.type
_entity_poly.pdbx_seq_one_letter_code
_entity_poly.pdbx_strand_id
1 'polypeptide(L)'
;MYDWLVFLKPAAAVLAAWFYWDFYRKTYYSGQGRIFTILAFFYGMIATGIALAWEIGVFDLFESYHPFQQAVLLGALPEETAKALLIYLFLKKEKGSSNLADSLYFGLTVGVAFGCIENVFYSFQLDFWPGILRSGTSLPFHTFSGGILGFFILKTLQSRKGNLSGLDFCLSFLFLTLLHGLYNFLLLEGGLGTAMIPLILGLSFLTLELIVVQAEVTLPFEVLQSENLYLDDYAMIRKFSRYDAWLRAAQSNESIQSIPLLRDLSLERAIISVFLFGIPLFCLNFYLFVPAQIPYYLENISSLEFITLFMEYPAWLGFLFLVRGLLNPSFFRERILKIPLFLSVNLGAEGEEEPSLAYSLSRKGFYSPVIREPELNRETFVSFYIAGKSFEKIKVVPIWKNFRENDPSHESGALYRFSQIPWGLLTWRWLVRIKQQYRNAVEAVFR
;
A
#
# COMPACT_ATOMS: atom_id res chain seq x y z
N MET A 1 24.78 37.64 16.37
CA MET A 1 25.06 36.22 16.70
C MET A 1 23.86 35.37 16.25
N TYR A 2 23.48 35.35 14.96
CA TYR A 2 22.28 34.60 14.50
C TYR A 2 22.38 34.06 13.05
N ASP A 3 23.56 33.99 12.42
CA ASP A 3 23.67 33.47 11.03
C ASP A 3 23.67 31.94 10.93
N TRP A 4 24.09 31.22 11.98
CA TRP A 4 24.18 29.75 11.94
C TRP A 4 22.81 29.06 11.97
N LEU A 5 21.78 29.72 12.53
CA LEU A 5 20.41 29.20 12.58
C LEU A 5 19.76 29.10 11.19
N VAL A 6 20.23 29.89 10.22
CA VAL A 6 19.78 29.79 8.82
C VAL A 6 20.19 28.45 8.22
N PHE A 7 21.34 27.89 8.61
CA PHE A 7 21.80 26.58 8.14
C PHE A 7 21.18 25.40 8.91
N LEU A 8 20.67 25.64 10.13
CA LEU A 8 20.00 24.59 10.92
C LEU A 8 18.66 24.16 10.30
N LYS A 9 17.93 25.07 9.65
CA LYS A 9 16.64 24.75 9.02
C LYS A 9 16.77 23.73 7.85
N PRO A 10 17.62 23.95 6.82
CA PRO A 10 17.83 22.96 5.77
C PRO A 10 18.53 21.69 6.30
N ALA A 11 19.39 21.81 7.32
CA ALA A 11 20.00 20.65 7.96
C ALA A 11 18.95 19.73 8.60
N ALA A 12 17.91 20.28 9.24
CA ALA A 12 16.83 19.50 9.81
C ALA A 12 16.07 18.68 8.74
N ALA A 13 15.79 19.28 7.58
CA ALA A 13 15.17 18.57 6.44
C ALA A 13 16.04 17.40 5.96
N VAL A 14 17.36 17.61 5.82
CA VAL A 14 18.32 16.58 5.40
C VAL A 14 18.43 15.46 6.45
N LEU A 15 18.51 15.80 7.74
CA LEU A 15 18.60 14.82 8.83
C LEU A 15 17.31 14.00 8.95
N ALA A 16 16.14 14.62 8.83
CA ALA A 16 14.88 13.92 8.78
C ALA A 16 14.82 13.00 7.55
N ALA A 17 15.32 13.43 6.38
CA ALA A 17 15.33 12.63 5.15
C ALA A 17 16.18 11.39 5.33
N TRP A 18 17.38 11.58 5.88
CA TRP A 18 18.28 10.50 6.23
C TRP A 18 17.66 9.53 7.24
N PHE A 19 17.02 10.06 8.30
CA PHE A 19 16.36 9.24 9.31
C PHE A 19 15.29 8.34 8.69
N TYR A 20 14.32 8.90 7.94
CA TYR A 20 13.25 8.08 7.35
C TYR A 20 13.81 7.13 6.29
N TRP A 21 14.74 7.56 5.44
CA TRP A 21 15.37 6.66 4.49
C TRP A 21 16.08 5.49 5.17
N ASP A 22 16.92 5.74 6.18
CA ASP A 22 17.63 4.66 6.89
C ASP A 22 16.67 3.77 7.68
N PHE A 23 15.65 4.38 8.31
CA PHE A 23 14.59 3.66 9.01
C PHE A 23 13.91 2.69 8.05
N TYR A 24 13.41 3.11 6.88
CA TYR A 24 12.74 2.20 5.96
C TYR A 24 13.74 1.24 5.26
N ARG A 25 14.92 1.71 4.88
CA ARG A 25 15.96 0.87 4.26
C ARG A 25 16.30 -0.34 5.12
N LYS A 26 16.50 -0.16 6.42
CA LYS A 26 16.88 -1.26 7.33
C LYS A 26 15.83 -2.37 7.46
N THR A 27 14.59 -2.12 7.08
CA THR A 27 13.52 -3.13 7.20
C THR A 27 12.98 -3.62 5.86
N TYR A 28 13.01 -2.82 4.80
CA TYR A 28 12.37 -3.19 3.52
C TYR A 28 13.34 -3.34 2.35
N TYR A 29 14.63 -2.99 2.53
CA TYR A 29 15.60 -3.12 1.45
C TYR A 29 16.08 -4.57 1.26
N SER A 30 15.96 -5.06 0.03
CA SER A 30 16.29 -6.41 -0.40
C SER A 30 17.74 -6.60 -0.88
N GLY A 31 18.52 -5.53 -1.10
CA GLY A 31 19.92 -5.63 -1.54
C GLY A 31 20.21 -5.29 -3.01
N GLN A 32 19.34 -4.55 -3.72
CA GLN A 32 19.48 -4.10 -5.14
C GLN A 32 20.73 -3.24 -5.50
N GLY A 33 21.73 -3.14 -4.61
CA GLY A 33 22.95 -2.34 -4.81
C GLY A 33 22.81 -0.82 -4.61
N ARG A 34 23.97 -0.13 -4.57
CA ARG A 34 24.06 1.33 -4.37
C ARG A 34 23.54 2.12 -5.57
N ILE A 35 23.78 1.64 -6.80
CA ILE A 35 23.38 2.32 -8.04
C ILE A 35 21.86 2.50 -8.10
N PHE A 36 21.09 1.47 -7.72
CA PHE A 36 19.63 1.54 -7.67
C PHE A 36 19.13 2.65 -6.75
N THR A 37 19.74 2.79 -5.57
CA THR A 37 19.40 3.85 -4.60
C THR A 37 19.77 5.24 -5.14
N ILE A 38 20.94 5.38 -5.77
CA ILE A 38 21.39 6.63 -6.38
C ILE A 38 20.42 7.07 -7.48
N LEU A 39 20.03 6.15 -8.36
CA LEU A 39 19.04 6.44 -9.42
C LEU A 39 17.70 6.85 -8.82
N ALA A 40 17.20 6.15 -7.80
CA ALA A 40 15.95 6.52 -7.14
C ALA A 40 16.01 7.95 -6.57
N PHE A 41 17.14 8.34 -5.95
CA PHE A 41 17.34 9.69 -5.45
C PHE A 41 17.29 10.73 -6.58
N PHE A 42 18.01 10.52 -7.69
CA PHE A 42 17.99 11.42 -8.85
C PHE A 42 16.59 11.53 -9.49
N TYR A 43 15.84 10.44 -9.57
CA TYR A 43 14.46 10.47 -10.06
C TYR A 43 13.56 11.30 -9.14
N GLY A 44 13.77 11.26 -7.81
CA GLY A 44 13.10 12.15 -6.86
C GLY A 44 13.49 13.62 -7.04
N MET A 45 14.76 13.92 -7.30
CA MET A 45 15.20 15.29 -7.61
C MET A 45 14.47 15.84 -8.84
N ILE A 46 14.41 15.06 -9.92
CA ILE A 46 13.72 15.46 -11.16
C ILE A 46 12.22 15.62 -10.92
N ALA A 47 11.59 14.70 -10.20
CA ALA A 47 10.17 14.80 -9.85
C ALA A 47 9.87 16.09 -9.07
N THR A 48 10.73 16.47 -8.13
CA THR A 48 10.60 17.73 -7.37
C THR A 48 10.70 18.93 -8.30
N GLY A 49 11.70 18.95 -9.20
CA GLY A 49 11.85 20.03 -10.17
C GLY A 49 10.64 20.20 -11.08
N ILE A 50 10.02 19.11 -11.53
CA ILE A 50 8.78 19.16 -12.33
C ILE A 50 7.62 19.75 -11.52
N ALA A 51 7.47 19.34 -10.27
CA ALA A 51 6.39 19.83 -9.42
C ALA A 51 6.55 21.32 -9.08
N LEU A 52 7.77 21.76 -8.73
CA LEU A 52 8.06 23.18 -8.48
C LEU A 52 7.89 24.05 -9.73
N ALA A 53 8.30 23.55 -10.91
CA ALA A 53 8.09 24.25 -12.17
C ALA A 53 6.59 24.39 -12.50
N TRP A 54 5.79 23.38 -12.19
CA TRP A 54 4.33 23.47 -12.27
C TRP A 54 3.81 24.54 -11.32
N GLU A 55 4.12 24.45 -10.03
CA GLU A 55 3.65 25.37 -9.00
C GLU A 55 3.91 26.83 -9.40
N ILE A 56 5.14 27.16 -9.78
CA ILE A 56 5.53 28.51 -10.23
C ILE A 56 4.79 28.93 -11.50
N GLY A 57 4.64 28.02 -12.47
CA GLY A 57 4.07 28.33 -13.78
C GLY A 57 2.55 28.55 -13.77
N VAL A 58 1.84 28.02 -12.76
CA VAL A 58 0.37 28.09 -12.70
C VAL A 58 -0.17 28.75 -11.43
N PHE A 59 0.69 29.25 -10.53
CA PHE A 59 0.30 29.83 -9.24
C PHE A 59 -0.87 30.82 -9.35
N ASP A 60 -0.73 31.83 -10.22
CA ASP A 60 -1.73 32.89 -10.41
C ASP A 60 -3.10 32.38 -10.90
N LEU A 61 -3.13 31.21 -11.57
CA LEU A 61 -4.38 30.62 -12.06
C LEU A 61 -5.25 30.07 -10.92
N PHE A 62 -4.63 29.71 -9.79
CA PHE A 62 -5.28 29.07 -8.66
C PHE A 62 -5.42 29.98 -7.43
N GLU A 63 -4.93 31.22 -7.48
CA GLU A 63 -4.95 32.17 -6.35
C GLU A 63 -6.38 32.43 -5.81
N SER A 64 -7.37 32.46 -6.69
CA SER A 64 -8.78 32.72 -6.34
C SER A 64 -9.58 31.46 -5.94
N TYR A 65 -8.96 30.27 -5.99
CA TYR A 65 -9.65 29.02 -5.67
C TYR A 65 -9.79 28.84 -4.16
N HIS A 66 -10.73 27.99 -3.75
CA HIS A 66 -10.85 27.62 -2.33
C HIS A 66 -9.55 26.96 -1.83
N PRO A 67 -9.07 27.20 -0.59
CA PRO A 67 -7.78 26.68 -0.12
C PRO A 67 -7.61 25.17 -0.28
N PHE A 68 -8.68 24.40 -0.08
CA PHE A 68 -8.66 22.95 -0.36
C PHE A 68 -8.40 22.61 -1.84
N GLN A 69 -9.01 23.36 -2.76
CA GLN A 69 -8.78 23.18 -4.19
C GLN A 69 -7.36 23.58 -4.57
N GLN A 70 -6.84 24.66 -4.00
CA GLN A 70 -5.45 25.07 -4.18
C GLN A 70 -4.49 23.98 -3.67
N ALA A 71 -4.69 23.48 -2.45
CA ALA A 71 -3.90 22.41 -1.85
C ALA A 71 -3.84 21.13 -2.72
N VAL A 72 -4.95 20.80 -3.39
CA VAL A 72 -5.05 19.63 -4.27
C VAL A 72 -4.46 19.90 -5.67
N LEU A 73 -4.88 20.96 -6.35
CA LEU A 73 -4.59 21.19 -7.77
C LEU A 73 -3.22 21.85 -8.00
N LEU A 74 -2.77 22.70 -7.08
CA LEU A 74 -1.49 23.38 -7.17
C LEU A 74 -0.34 22.55 -6.58
N GLY A 75 -0.59 21.82 -5.48
CA GLY A 75 0.40 21.01 -4.78
C GLY A 75 0.22 19.50 -4.97
N ALA A 76 -0.75 18.90 -4.29
CA ALA A 76 -0.79 17.43 -4.15
C ALA A 76 -0.85 16.66 -5.48
N LEU A 77 -1.72 17.04 -6.41
CA LEU A 77 -1.89 16.37 -7.70
C LEU A 77 -0.63 16.42 -8.57
N PRO A 78 -0.04 17.59 -8.89
CA PRO A 78 1.18 17.65 -9.71
C PRO A 78 2.37 16.97 -9.03
N GLU A 79 2.51 17.08 -7.71
CA GLU A 79 3.58 16.43 -6.97
C GLU A 79 3.48 14.89 -7.01
N GLU A 80 2.31 14.31 -6.72
CA GLU A 80 2.12 12.86 -6.82
C GLU A 80 2.20 12.38 -8.29
N THR A 81 1.74 13.19 -9.25
CA THR A 81 1.87 12.90 -10.69
C THR A 81 3.34 12.83 -11.11
N ALA A 82 4.16 13.79 -10.69
CA ALA A 82 5.59 13.82 -11.00
C ALA A 82 6.30 12.58 -10.42
N LYS A 83 6.06 12.25 -9.13
CA LYS A 83 6.59 11.03 -8.51
C LYS A 83 6.16 9.79 -9.30
N ALA A 84 4.87 9.64 -9.57
CA ALA A 84 4.31 8.48 -10.26
C ALA A 84 4.88 8.33 -11.69
N LEU A 85 5.02 9.43 -12.44
CA LEU A 85 5.61 9.43 -13.78
C LEU A 85 7.05 8.94 -13.74
N LEU A 86 7.88 9.50 -12.86
CA LEU A 86 9.30 9.17 -12.77
C LEU A 86 9.50 7.72 -12.33
N ILE A 87 8.75 7.28 -11.31
CA ILE A 87 8.74 5.88 -10.86
C ILE A 87 8.30 4.94 -11.99
N TYR A 88 7.25 5.28 -12.73
CA TYR A 88 6.78 4.49 -13.89
C TYR A 88 7.83 4.38 -14.99
N LEU A 89 8.51 5.48 -15.35
CA LEU A 89 9.52 5.48 -16.41
C LEU A 89 10.70 4.57 -16.07
N PHE A 90 11.11 4.53 -14.80
CA PHE A 90 12.15 3.61 -14.33
C PHE A 90 11.65 2.16 -14.33
N LEU A 91 10.54 1.89 -13.62
CA LEU A 91 10.03 0.52 -13.44
C LEU A 91 9.55 -0.11 -14.73
N LYS A 92 9.12 0.66 -15.73
CA LYS A 92 8.76 0.12 -17.06
C LYS A 92 9.95 -0.58 -17.72
N LYS A 93 11.17 -0.10 -17.50
CA LYS A 93 12.42 -0.71 -18.01
C LYS A 93 12.82 -1.90 -17.14
N GLU A 94 12.75 -1.75 -15.82
CA GLU A 94 13.21 -2.75 -14.84
C GLU A 94 12.14 -3.78 -14.41
N LYS A 95 10.95 -3.79 -15.03
CA LYS A 95 9.83 -4.64 -14.57
C LYS A 95 10.13 -6.14 -14.58
N GLY A 96 11.09 -6.59 -15.38
CA GLY A 96 11.47 -8.00 -15.47
C GLY A 96 12.26 -8.44 -14.25
N SER A 97 13.26 -7.63 -13.88
CA SER A 97 14.25 -7.86 -12.82
C SER A 97 13.81 -7.38 -11.44
N SER A 98 12.75 -6.57 -11.36
CA SER A 98 12.27 -5.99 -10.10
C SER A 98 11.14 -6.82 -9.47
N ASN A 99 11.24 -7.05 -8.18
CA ASN A 99 10.15 -7.55 -7.35
C ASN A 99 9.35 -6.41 -6.72
N LEU A 100 8.15 -6.69 -6.21
CA LEU A 100 7.29 -5.68 -5.58
C LEU A 100 7.96 -4.96 -4.39
N ALA A 101 8.82 -5.65 -3.64
CA ALA A 101 9.58 -5.03 -2.55
C ALA A 101 10.63 -4.03 -3.08
N ASP A 102 11.24 -4.32 -4.24
CA ASP A 102 12.25 -3.46 -4.85
C ASP A 102 11.63 -2.17 -5.37
N SER A 103 10.47 -2.25 -6.01
CA SER A 103 9.76 -1.07 -6.50
C SER A 103 9.21 -0.22 -5.36
N LEU A 104 8.78 -0.84 -4.26
CA LEU A 104 8.39 -0.15 -3.03
C LEU A 104 9.58 0.62 -2.44
N TYR A 105 10.75 -0.01 -2.34
CA TYR A 105 11.97 0.66 -1.88
C TYR A 105 12.44 1.79 -2.83
N PHE A 106 12.34 1.58 -4.15
CA PHE A 106 12.63 2.62 -5.13
C PHE A 106 11.71 3.82 -4.93
N GLY A 107 10.41 3.59 -4.83
CA GLY A 107 9.41 4.61 -4.59
C GLY A 107 9.61 5.35 -3.27
N LEU A 108 9.92 4.64 -2.17
CA LEU A 108 10.28 5.23 -0.88
C LEU A 108 11.45 6.22 -1.05
N THR A 109 12.50 5.82 -1.76
CA THR A 109 13.70 6.65 -1.95
C THR A 109 13.42 7.86 -2.85
N VAL A 110 12.59 7.71 -3.89
CA VAL A 110 12.08 8.84 -4.69
C VAL A 110 11.32 9.81 -3.80
N GLY A 111 10.45 9.30 -2.92
CA GLY A 111 9.66 10.09 -1.97
C GLY A 111 10.52 10.84 -0.95
N VAL A 112 11.55 10.19 -0.39
CA VAL A 112 12.53 10.84 0.51
C VAL A 112 13.24 11.98 -0.20
N ALA A 113 13.79 11.73 -1.40
CA ALA A 113 14.50 12.75 -2.16
C ALA A 113 13.57 13.93 -2.49
N PHE A 114 12.31 13.63 -2.85
CA PHE A 114 11.29 14.62 -3.09
C PHE A 114 11.05 15.52 -1.88
N GLY A 115 10.66 14.91 -0.76
CA GLY A 115 10.40 15.64 0.47
C GLY A 115 11.63 16.40 0.96
N CYS A 116 12.83 15.84 0.83
CA CYS A 116 14.07 16.49 1.28
C CYS A 116 14.29 17.81 0.56
N ILE A 117 14.20 17.82 -0.77
CA ILE A 117 14.47 19.00 -1.58
C ILE A 117 13.39 20.04 -1.34
N GLU A 118 12.14 19.60 -1.34
CA GLU A 118 10.99 20.47 -1.08
C GLU A 118 11.12 21.17 0.29
N ASN A 119 11.39 20.42 1.36
CA ASN A 119 11.57 21.00 2.69
C ASN A 119 12.83 21.87 2.81
N VAL A 120 13.90 21.59 2.05
CA VAL A 120 15.04 22.50 1.95
C VAL A 120 14.61 23.84 1.34
N PHE A 121 13.82 23.85 0.26
CA PHE A 121 13.31 25.10 -0.31
C PHE A 121 12.37 25.85 0.65
N TYR A 122 11.41 25.15 1.28
CA TYR A 122 10.52 25.74 2.27
C TYR A 122 11.26 26.23 3.53
N SER A 123 12.41 25.65 3.88
CA SER A 123 13.21 26.09 5.03
C SER A 123 13.72 27.53 4.93
N PHE A 124 13.84 28.05 3.70
CA PHE A 124 14.21 29.45 3.44
C PHE A 124 13.02 30.41 3.52
N GLN A 125 11.79 29.88 3.44
CA GLN A 125 10.55 30.67 3.45
C GLN A 125 9.88 30.67 4.83
N LEU A 126 9.98 29.57 5.55
CA LEU A 126 9.31 29.36 6.84
C LEU A 126 10.18 29.79 8.02
N ASP A 127 9.52 30.18 9.11
CA ASP A 127 10.15 30.34 10.42
C ASP A 127 10.69 29.00 10.95
N PHE A 128 11.49 29.07 12.01
CA PHE A 128 12.19 27.89 12.55
C PHE A 128 11.20 26.78 12.95
N TRP A 129 10.23 27.05 13.84
CA TRP A 129 9.30 26.02 14.33
C TRP A 129 8.37 25.45 13.24
N PRO A 130 7.74 26.27 12.38
CA PRO A 130 6.97 25.76 11.24
C PRO A 130 7.81 24.91 10.28
N GLY A 131 9.07 25.31 10.00
CA GLY A 131 9.98 24.57 9.14
C GLY A 131 10.37 23.20 9.70
N ILE A 132 10.62 23.12 11.02
CA ILE A 132 10.88 21.85 11.71
C ILE A 132 9.63 20.97 11.70
N LEU A 133 8.46 21.54 12.00
CA LEU A 133 7.19 20.81 11.97
C LEU A 133 6.94 20.20 10.60
N ARG A 134 7.05 21.02 9.54
CA ARG A 134 6.88 20.57 8.15
C ARG A 134 7.88 19.47 7.79
N SER A 135 9.15 19.61 8.17
CA SER A 135 10.18 18.59 7.92
C SER A 135 9.90 17.29 8.68
N GLY A 136 9.32 17.37 9.88
CA GLY A 136 8.93 16.20 10.66
C GLY A 136 7.75 15.44 10.05
N THR A 137 6.79 16.15 9.46
CA THR A 137 5.49 15.58 9.03
C THR A 137 5.36 15.35 7.53
N SER A 138 5.86 16.23 6.66
CA SER A 138 5.72 16.07 5.20
C SER A 138 6.64 14.99 4.65
N LEU A 139 7.86 14.90 5.17
CA LEU A 139 8.86 13.93 4.76
C LEU A 139 8.45 12.46 4.91
N PRO A 140 7.93 12.00 6.06
CA PRO A 140 7.42 10.65 6.17
C PRO A 140 6.23 10.44 5.23
N PHE A 141 5.37 11.44 5.06
CA PHE A 141 4.26 11.34 4.12
C PHE A 141 4.74 11.10 2.68
N HIS A 142 5.67 11.92 2.16
CA HIS A 142 6.25 11.71 0.82
C HIS A 142 6.97 10.37 0.69
N THR A 143 7.65 9.94 1.76
CA THR A 143 8.29 8.63 1.83
C THR A 143 7.23 7.54 1.61
N PHE A 144 6.14 7.56 2.38
CA PHE A 144 5.09 6.54 2.31
C PHE A 144 4.34 6.60 0.97
N SER A 145 3.97 7.79 0.49
CA SER A 145 3.28 7.95 -0.79
C SER A 145 4.13 7.44 -1.95
N GLY A 146 5.42 7.76 -1.97
CA GLY A 146 6.38 7.24 -2.94
C GLY A 146 6.45 5.72 -2.95
N GLY A 147 6.55 5.09 -1.77
CA GLY A 147 6.58 3.63 -1.65
C GLY A 147 5.29 2.95 -2.15
N ILE A 148 4.13 3.51 -1.79
CA ILE A 148 2.82 3.03 -2.23
C ILE A 148 2.68 3.15 -3.76
N LEU A 149 3.08 4.28 -4.35
CA LEU A 149 3.12 4.47 -5.80
C LEU A 149 4.02 3.42 -6.47
N GLY A 150 5.24 3.23 -5.97
CA GLY A 150 6.19 2.23 -6.47
C GLY A 150 5.63 0.82 -6.51
N PHE A 151 4.92 0.40 -5.46
CA PHE A 151 4.25 -0.90 -5.42
C PHE A 151 3.16 -1.02 -6.49
N PHE A 152 2.20 -0.09 -6.52
CA PHE A 152 1.05 -0.20 -7.42
C PHE A 152 1.42 -0.03 -8.89
N ILE A 153 2.42 0.80 -9.20
CA ILE A 153 2.96 0.95 -10.55
C ILE A 153 3.55 -0.37 -11.04
N LEU A 154 4.46 -1.00 -10.26
CA LEU A 154 5.04 -2.28 -10.67
C LEU A 154 3.97 -3.37 -10.75
N LYS A 155 3.05 -3.42 -9.78
CA LYS A 155 1.93 -4.36 -9.77
C LYS A 155 1.11 -4.26 -11.07
N THR A 156 0.82 -3.05 -11.54
CA THR A 156 0.11 -2.84 -12.81
C THR A 156 0.96 -3.24 -14.01
N LEU A 157 2.25 -2.94 -14.04
CA LEU A 157 3.19 -3.33 -15.11
C LEU A 157 3.37 -4.85 -15.23
N GLN A 158 3.28 -5.57 -14.12
CA GLN A 158 3.41 -7.03 -13.99
C GLN A 158 2.05 -7.77 -13.93
N SER A 159 0.94 -7.05 -14.13
CA SER A 159 -0.39 -7.65 -14.26
C SER A 159 -0.71 -7.94 -15.72
N ARG A 160 -1.46 -9.02 -15.96
CA ARG A 160 -1.94 -9.31 -17.31
C ARG A 160 -2.87 -8.18 -17.77
N LYS A 161 -2.61 -7.67 -18.98
CA LYS A 161 -3.44 -6.64 -19.62
C LYS A 161 -4.87 -7.13 -19.81
N GLY A 162 -5.82 -6.22 -19.62
CA GLY A 162 -7.24 -6.51 -19.74
C GLY A 162 -8.07 -5.39 -19.11
N ASN A 163 -9.38 -5.60 -19.05
CA ASN A 163 -10.32 -4.61 -18.50
C ASN A 163 -9.95 -4.23 -17.07
N LEU A 164 -9.88 -2.91 -16.80
CA LEU A 164 -9.58 -2.34 -15.49
C LEU A 164 -8.23 -2.79 -14.88
N SER A 165 -7.25 -3.18 -15.71
CA SER A 165 -5.92 -3.61 -15.25
C SER A 165 -5.14 -2.54 -14.48
N GLY A 166 -5.41 -1.25 -14.72
CA GLY A 166 -4.83 -0.12 -13.99
C GLY A 166 -5.68 0.41 -12.83
N LEU A 167 -6.86 -0.17 -12.55
CA LEU A 167 -7.80 0.41 -11.58
C LEU A 167 -7.23 0.46 -10.16
N ASP A 168 -6.49 -0.57 -9.74
CA ASP A 168 -5.85 -0.57 -8.41
C ASP A 168 -4.82 0.58 -8.28
N PHE A 169 -4.06 0.86 -9.34
CA PHE A 169 -3.16 2.02 -9.39
C PHE A 169 -3.95 3.34 -9.36
N CYS A 170 -4.99 3.49 -10.20
CA CYS A 170 -5.79 4.71 -10.24
C CYS A 170 -6.46 5.04 -8.89
N LEU A 171 -7.00 4.03 -8.20
CA LEU A 171 -7.60 4.21 -6.87
C LEU A 171 -6.54 4.58 -5.82
N SER A 172 -5.36 3.97 -5.89
CA SER A 172 -4.27 4.27 -4.96
C SER A 172 -3.69 5.66 -5.20
N PHE A 173 -3.52 6.05 -6.46
CA PHE A 173 -3.10 7.39 -6.86
C PHE A 173 -4.12 8.44 -6.37
N LEU A 174 -5.42 8.23 -6.64
CA LEU A 174 -6.47 9.13 -6.16
C LEU A 174 -6.47 9.23 -4.62
N PHE A 175 -6.36 8.10 -3.93
CA PHE A 175 -6.28 8.08 -2.47
C PHE A 175 -5.09 8.89 -1.94
N LEU A 176 -3.90 8.70 -2.50
CA LEU A 176 -2.70 9.43 -2.10
C LEU A 176 -2.81 10.93 -2.40
N THR A 177 -3.30 11.31 -3.57
CA THR A 177 -3.50 12.72 -3.95
C THR A 177 -4.51 13.41 -3.02
N LEU A 178 -5.62 12.74 -2.67
CA LEU A 178 -6.59 13.30 -1.74
C LEU A 178 -6.02 13.42 -0.32
N LEU A 179 -5.28 12.40 0.14
CA LEU A 179 -4.66 12.41 1.46
C LEU A 179 -3.57 13.48 1.57
N HIS A 180 -2.80 13.67 0.50
CA HIS A 180 -1.80 14.72 0.39
C HIS A 180 -2.45 16.11 0.31
N GLY A 181 -3.50 16.27 -0.50
CA GLY A 181 -4.25 17.52 -0.58
C GLY A 181 -4.88 17.89 0.76
N LEU A 182 -5.39 16.91 1.51
CA LEU A 182 -5.86 17.12 2.88
C LEU A 182 -4.72 17.53 3.82
N TYR A 183 -3.55 16.89 3.72
CA TYR A 183 -2.36 17.30 4.49
C TYR A 183 -1.97 18.76 4.20
N ASN A 184 -1.85 19.14 2.92
CA ASN A 184 -1.52 20.49 2.50
C ASN A 184 -2.58 21.49 2.98
N PHE A 185 -3.86 21.16 2.84
CA PHE A 185 -4.97 22.00 3.31
C PHE A 185 -4.92 22.24 4.81
N LEU A 186 -4.72 21.19 5.63
CA LEU A 186 -4.62 21.33 7.09
C LEU A 186 -3.40 22.14 7.53
N LEU A 187 -2.30 22.05 6.78
CA LEU A 187 -1.10 22.86 7.03
C LEU A 187 -1.35 24.34 6.68
N LEU A 188 -2.08 24.62 5.58
CA LEU A 188 -2.46 25.96 5.16
C LEU A 188 -3.50 26.61 6.10
N GLU A 189 -4.49 25.85 6.54
CA GLU A 189 -5.51 26.31 7.49
C GLU A 189 -4.89 26.61 8.87
N GLY A 190 -3.89 25.81 9.27
CA GLY A 190 -3.24 25.95 10.57
C GLY A 190 -4.18 25.59 11.73
N GLY A 191 -3.85 26.07 12.94
CA GLY A 191 -4.72 25.89 14.11
C GLY A 191 -5.01 24.42 14.45
N LEU A 192 -6.24 24.13 14.88
CA LEU A 192 -6.67 22.78 15.27
C LEU A 192 -6.56 21.75 14.13
N GLY A 193 -6.54 22.17 12.86
CA GLY A 193 -6.34 21.28 11.72
C GLY A 193 -5.00 20.53 11.77
N THR A 194 -3.96 21.17 12.30
CA THR A 194 -2.62 20.56 12.43
C THR A 194 -2.60 19.33 13.35
N ALA A 195 -3.49 19.28 14.36
CA ALA A 195 -3.63 18.14 15.26
C ALA A 195 -4.16 16.87 14.56
N MET A 196 -4.71 17.00 13.34
CA MET A 196 -5.16 15.86 12.53
C MET A 196 -4.04 15.26 11.66
N ILE A 197 -2.89 15.92 11.53
CA ILE A 197 -1.76 15.44 10.72
C ILE A 197 -1.28 14.04 11.16
N PRO A 198 -1.12 13.73 12.47
CA PRO A 198 -0.73 12.39 12.89
C PRO A 198 -1.67 11.27 12.42
N LEU A 199 -2.97 11.55 12.24
CA LEU A 199 -3.93 10.57 11.70
C LEU A 199 -3.67 10.29 10.21
N ILE A 200 -3.35 11.31 9.43
CA ILE A 200 -2.97 11.18 8.02
C ILE A 200 -1.68 10.37 7.89
N LEU A 201 -0.69 10.67 8.73
CA LEU A 201 0.59 9.95 8.76
C LEU A 201 0.40 8.49 9.23
N GLY A 202 -0.45 8.27 10.23
CA GLY A 202 -0.80 6.94 10.71
C GLY A 202 -1.50 6.10 9.63
N LEU A 203 -2.47 6.68 8.91
CA LEU A 203 -3.19 6.00 7.84
C LEU A 203 -2.27 5.65 6.66
N SER A 204 -1.43 6.59 6.21
CA SER A 204 -0.46 6.35 5.14
C SER A 204 0.60 5.31 5.53
N PHE A 205 1.10 5.36 6.77
CA PHE A 205 2.01 4.36 7.32
C PHE A 205 1.37 2.96 7.39
N LEU A 206 0.17 2.82 7.97
CA LEU A 206 -0.51 1.53 8.05
C LEU A 206 -0.81 0.95 6.66
N THR A 207 -1.15 1.82 5.70
CA THR A 207 -1.33 1.42 4.30
C THR A 207 -0.02 0.87 3.72
N LEU A 208 1.11 1.55 3.95
CA LEU A 208 2.43 1.08 3.53
C LEU A 208 2.78 -0.27 4.17
N GLU A 209 2.58 -0.44 5.48
CA GLU A 209 2.83 -1.72 6.19
C GLU A 209 2.04 -2.88 5.60
N LEU A 210 0.76 -2.68 5.28
CA LEU A 210 -0.08 -3.69 4.64
C LEU A 210 0.40 -4.06 3.24
N ILE A 211 0.94 -3.08 2.51
CA ILE A 211 1.48 -3.27 1.16
C ILE A 211 2.83 -3.98 1.19
N VAL A 212 3.69 -3.68 2.17
CA VAL A 212 4.93 -4.41 2.40
C VAL A 212 4.65 -5.89 2.61
N VAL A 213 3.68 -6.22 3.47
CA VAL A 213 3.27 -7.62 3.70
C VAL A 213 2.88 -8.27 2.37
N GLN A 214 2.14 -7.58 1.50
CA GLN A 214 1.78 -8.10 0.18
C GLN A 214 2.99 -8.30 -0.74
N ALA A 215 3.97 -7.41 -0.68
CA ALA A 215 5.21 -7.52 -1.44
C ALA A 215 6.02 -8.75 -1.00
N GLU A 216 6.16 -9.00 0.31
CA GLU A 216 6.93 -10.13 0.87
C GLU A 216 6.31 -11.52 0.61
N VAL A 217 4.98 -11.61 0.44
CA VAL A 217 4.31 -12.89 0.15
C VAL A 217 4.19 -13.21 -1.35
N THR A 218 4.65 -12.30 -2.21
CA THR A 218 4.52 -12.44 -3.66
C THR A 218 5.82 -12.96 -4.26
N LEU A 219 5.70 -13.94 -5.17
CA LEU A 219 6.88 -14.53 -5.81
C LEU A 219 7.56 -13.54 -6.75
N PRO A 220 8.87 -13.67 -6.97
CA PRO A 220 9.58 -12.90 -7.97
C PRO A 220 8.94 -13.01 -9.35
N PHE A 221 8.90 -11.91 -10.08
CA PHE A 221 8.19 -11.88 -11.36
C PHE A 221 8.86 -12.76 -12.42
N GLU A 222 10.19 -12.88 -12.39
CA GLU A 222 10.95 -13.79 -13.27
C GLU A 222 10.48 -15.24 -13.13
N VAL A 223 10.25 -15.69 -11.89
CA VAL A 223 9.74 -17.04 -11.58
C VAL A 223 8.29 -17.22 -12.07
N LEU A 224 7.47 -16.17 -12.02
CA LEU A 224 6.13 -16.25 -12.59
C LEU A 224 6.17 -16.29 -14.12
N GLN A 225 7.06 -15.52 -14.73
CA GLN A 225 7.19 -15.46 -16.19
C GLN A 225 7.77 -16.76 -16.79
N SER A 226 8.58 -17.52 -16.05
CA SER A 226 9.01 -18.86 -16.51
C SER A 226 7.82 -19.81 -16.72
N GLU A 227 6.71 -19.57 -16.02
CA GLU A 227 5.45 -20.30 -16.15
C GLU A 227 4.37 -19.53 -16.95
N ASN A 228 4.75 -18.43 -17.63
CA ASN A 228 3.83 -17.53 -18.34
C ASN A 228 2.68 -16.97 -17.45
N LEU A 229 2.95 -16.81 -16.16
CA LEU A 229 2.03 -16.26 -15.17
C LEU A 229 2.32 -14.79 -14.89
N TYR A 230 1.25 -14.03 -14.67
CA TYR A 230 1.31 -12.65 -14.19
C TYR A 230 0.93 -12.58 -12.70
N LEU A 231 1.17 -11.44 -12.04
CA LEU A 231 0.87 -11.28 -10.61
C LEU A 231 -0.58 -11.57 -10.24
N ASP A 232 -1.52 -11.15 -11.09
CA ASP A 232 -2.95 -11.35 -10.90
C ASP A 232 -3.38 -12.80 -11.19
N ASP A 233 -2.68 -13.51 -12.07
CA ASP A 233 -2.83 -14.95 -12.28
C ASP A 233 -2.41 -15.71 -11.02
N TYR A 234 -1.20 -15.42 -10.53
CA TYR A 234 -0.66 -16.02 -9.32
C TYR A 234 -1.52 -15.72 -8.09
N ALA A 235 -2.04 -14.49 -7.95
CA ALA A 235 -2.91 -14.13 -6.83
C ALA A 235 -4.20 -14.96 -6.79
N MET A 236 -4.74 -15.37 -7.95
CA MET A 236 -5.91 -16.26 -8.03
C MET A 236 -5.55 -17.70 -7.64
N ILE A 237 -4.45 -18.23 -8.19
CA ILE A 237 -3.97 -19.59 -7.89
C ILE A 237 -3.65 -19.71 -6.39
N ARG A 238 -2.82 -18.81 -5.85
CA ARG A 238 -2.44 -18.78 -4.44
C ARG A 238 -3.66 -18.73 -3.52
N LYS A 239 -4.68 -17.95 -3.89
CA LYS A 239 -5.91 -17.83 -3.11
C LYS A 239 -6.73 -19.11 -3.14
N PHE A 240 -6.78 -19.80 -4.27
CA PHE A 240 -7.41 -21.11 -4.38
C PHE A 240 -6.68 -22.13 -3.50
N SER A 241 -5.37 -22.30 -3.68
CA SER A 241 -4.57 -23.29 -2.95
C SER A 241 -4.68 -23.13 -1.44
N ARG A 242 -4.76 -21.89 -0.93
CA ARG A 242 -4.98 -21.62 0.50
C ARG A 242 -6.35 -22.06 1.00
N TYR A 243 -7.40 -21.82 0.22
CA TYR A 243 -8.74 -22.26 0.59
C TYR A 243 -8.87 -23.78 0.53
N ASP A 244 -8.25 -24.39 -0.46
CA ASP A 244 -8.22 -25.83 -0.62
C ASP A 244 -7.48 -26.52 0.52
N ALA A 245 -6.25 -26.07 0.84
CA ALA A 245 -5.47 -26.57 1.96
C ALA A 245 -6.20 -26.42 3.31
N TRP A 246 -6.85 -25.27 3.53
CA TRP A 246 -7.66 -25.05 4.72
C TRP A 246 -8.85 -26.03 4.80
N LEU A 247 -9.52 -26.30 3.68
CA LEU A 247 -10.65 -27.22 3.63
C LEU A 247 -10.20 -28.65 3.95
N ARG A 248 -9.09 -29.10 3.35
CA ARG A 248 -8.52 -30.42 3.63
C ARG A 248 -8.18 -30.59 5.09
N ALA A 249 -7.47 -29.63 5.67
CA ALA A 249 -7.10 -29.67 7.08
C ALA A 249 -8.34 -29.71 8.00
N ALA A 250 -9.40 -28.98 7.64
CA ALA A 250 -10.68 -29.03 8.37
C ALA A 250 -11.40 -30.39 8.24
N GLN A 251 -11.17 -31.13 7.16
CA GLN A 251 -11.74 -32.47 6.93
C GLN A 251 -10.87 -33.59 7.53
N SER A 252 -9.54 -33.47 7.48
CA SER A 252 -8.59 -34.48 7.96
C SER A 252 -8.27 -34.38 9.45
N ASN A 253 -8.81 -33.37 10.15
CA ASN A 253 -8.55 -33.09 11.57
C ASN A 253 -7.05 -32.89 11.89
N GLU A 254 -6.27 -32.49 10.88
CA GLU A 254 -4.85 -32.19 11.04
C GLU A 254 -4.64 -30.94 11.91
N SER A 255 -3.66 -30.99 12.81
CA SER A 255 -3.29 -29.84 13.61
C SER A 255 -2.60 -28.80 12.74
N ILE A 256 -3.33 -27.74 12.36
CA ILE A 256 -2.76 -26.61 11.63
C ILE A 256 -1.79 -25.86 12.56
N GLN A 257 -0.53 -25.74 12.16
CA GLN A 257 0.46 -24.97 12.91
C GLN A 257 -0.01 -23.52 13.11
N SER A 258 -0.04 -23.05 14.35
CA SER A 258 -0.50 -21.70 14.68
C SER A 258 0.55 -20.66 14.32
N ILE A 259 0.44 -20.07 13.12
CA ILE A 259 1.24 -18.91 12.76
C ILE A 259 0.59 -17.66 13.38
N PRO A 260 1.32 -16.85 14.18
CA PRO A 260 0.78 -15.64 14.79
C PRO A 260 0.67 -14.51 13.76
N LEU A 261 -0.34 -13.64 13.92
CA LEU A 261 -0.55 -12.46 13.08
C LEU A 261 0.56 -11.42 13.25
N LEU A 262 1.04 -11.25 14.47
CA LEU A 262 2.07 -10.29 14.83
C LEU A 262 3.41 -11.03 15.04
N ARG A 263 4.51 -10.40 14.62
CA ARG A 263 5.87 -10.79 14.98
C ARG A 263 6.15 -10.35 16.41
N ASP A 264 7.12 -11.00 17.05
CA ASP A 264 7.58 -10.59 18.37
C ASP A 264 8.22 -9.20 18.32
N LEU A 265 7.89 -8.37 19.31
CA LEU A 265 8.46 -7.04 19.44
C LEU A 265 9.90 -7.16 19.97
N SER A 266 10.87 -6.61 19.24
CA SER A 266 12.24 -6.57 19.73
C SER A 266 12.38 -5.62 20.92
N LEU A 267 13.25 -5.98 21.87
CA LEU A 267 13.51 -5.17 23.06
C LEU A 267 13.97 -3.75 22.70
N GLU A 268 14.82 -3.62 21.66
CA GLU A 268 15.28 -2.34 21.15
C GLU A 268 14.11 -1.43 20.76
N ARG A 269 13.16 -1.95 19.99
CA ARG A 269 11.98 -1.18 19.55
C ARG A 269 11.09 -0.82 20.72
N ALA A 270 10.88 -1.75 21.65
CA ALA A 270 10.09 -1.51 22.85
C ALA A 270 10.68 -0.36 23.69
N ILE A 271 12.00 -0.37 23.93
CA ILE A 271 12.69 0.67 24.70
C ILE A 271 12.58 2.03 23.99
N ILE A 272 12.83 2.08 22.68
CA ILE A 272 12.73 3.33 21.90
C ILE A 272 11.29 3.87 21.94
N SER A 273 10.28 3.02 21.72
CA SER A 273 8.88 3.43 21.78
C SER A 273 8.48 3.94 23.16
N VAL A 274 8.89 3.27 24.25
CA VAL A 274 8.61 3.71 25.63
C VAL A 274 9.23 5.08 25.90
N PHE A 275 10.49 5.30 25.48
CA PHE A 275 11.14 6.60 25.60
C PHE A 275 10.38 7.69 24.83
N LEU A 276 9.98 7.41 23.59
CA LEU A 276 9.25 8.35 22.74
C LEU A 276 7.86 8.68 23.28
N PHE A 277 7.13 7.72 23.86
CA PHE A 277 5.86 7.98 24.55
C PHE A 277 6.04 8.67 25.91
N GLY A 278 7.23 8.62 26.50
CA GLY A 278 7.57 9.35 27.72
C GLY A 278 7.73 10.87 27.51
N ILE A 279 8.21 11.29 26.33
CA ILE A 279 8.41 12.73 26.01
C ILE A 279 7.10 13.53 26.13
N PRO A 280 5.98 13.11 25.51
CA PRO A 280 4.70 13.81 25.64
C PRO A 280 4.21 13.91 27.09
N LEU A 281 4.39 12.87 27.89
CA LEU A 281 4.00 12.88 29.31
C LEU A 281 4.83 13.88 30.12
N PHE A 282 6.12 13.98 29.82
CA PHE A 282 7.00 14.98 30.41
C PHE A 282 6.60 16.40 29.97
N CYS A 283 6.41 16.63 28.68
CA CYS A 283 6.02 17.94 28.13
C CYS A 283 4.62 18.39 28.57
N LEU A 284 3.69 17.45 28.78
CA LEU A 284 2.35 17.72 29.33
C LEU A 284 2.45 18.37 30.71
N ASN A 285 3.43 17.99 31.53
CA ASN A 285 3.64 18.59 32.84
C ASN A 285 3.98 20.09 32.72
N PHE A 286 4.92 20.47 31.84
CA PHE A 286 5.25 21.88 31.60
C PHE A 286 4.05 22.65 31.06
N TYR A 287 3.30 22.05 30.13
CA TYR A 287 2.13 22.68 29.53
C TYR A 287 1.02 22.96 30.56
N LEU A 288 0.74 22.02 31.47
CA LEU A 288 -0.33 22.15 32.46
C LEU A 288 0.05 23.02 33.66
N PHE A 289 1.28 22.90 34.15
CA PHE A 289 1.67 23.52 35.42
C PHE A 289 2.47 24.81 35.26
N VAL A 290 3.23 24.95 34.15
CA VAL A 290 4.11 26.12 33.96
C VAL A 290 4.15 26.61 32.49
N PRO A 291 2.99 26.85 31.84
CA PRO A 291 2.93 27.16 30.40
C PRO A 291 3.70 28.43 30.02
N ALA A 292 3.79 29.41 30.93
CA ALA A 292 4.52 30.66 30.69
C ALA A 292 6.04 30.47 30.53
N GLN A 293 6.60 29.34 31.00
CA GLN A 293 8.03 29.03 30.82
C GLN A 293 8.34 28.46 29.43
N ILE A 294 7.35 27.98 28.68
CA ILE A 294 7.59 27.37 27.37
C ILE A 294 8.18 28.39 26.39
N PRO A 295 7.57 29.58 26.17
CA PRO A 295 8.16 30.59 25.27
C PRO A 295 9.46 31.20 25.81
N TYR A 296 9.72 31.09 27.11
CA TYR A 296 10.97 31.54 27.73
C TYR A 296 12.16 30.65 27.35
N TYR A 297 11.96 29.32 27.33
CA TYR A 297 13.01 28.37 26.94
C TYR A 297 13.03 28.10 25.42
N LEU A 298 11.89 28.20 24.76
CA LEU A 298 11.71 27.97 23.33
C LEU A 298 11.22 29.27 22.69
N GLU A 299 12.17 30.14 22.40
CA GLU A 299 11.87 31.46 21.85
C GLU A 299 11.00 31.37 20.58
N ASN A 300 9.96 32.21 20.51
CA ASN A 300 9.02 32.30 19.38
C ASN A 300 8.22 31.02 19.06
N ILE A 301 8.10 30.06 19.99
CA ILE A 301 7.19 28.92 19.81
C ILE A 301 5.76 29.28 20.24
N SER A 302 4.78 28.92 19.41
CA SER A 302 3.38 28.94 19.80
C SER A 302 3.00 27.71 20.64
N SER A 303 1.94 27.82 21.43
CA SER A 303 1.42 26.69 22.22
C SER A 303 1.06 25.48 21.35
N LEU A 304 0.55 25.72 20.14
CA LEU A 304 0.17 24.67 19.21
C LEU A 304 1.39 23.97 18.62
N GLU A 305 2.40 24.72 18.17
CA GLU A 305 3.66 24.15 17.68
C GLU A 305 4.35 23.33 18.77
N PHE A 306 4.30 23.78 20.03
CA PHE A 306 4.82 23.01 21.15
C PHE A 306 4.10 21.67 21.30
N ILE A 307 2.76 21.67 21.29
CA ILE A 307 1.97 20.43 21.37
C ILE A 307 2.31 19.51 20.20
N THR A 308 2.30 20.01 18.97
CA THR A 308 2.52 19.17 17.79
C THR A 308 3.95 18.62 17.73
N LEU A 309 4.97 19.43 18.01
CA LEU A 309 6.38 19.02 17.90
C LEU A 309 6.88 18.18 19.08
N PHE A 310 6.44 18.48 20.30
CA PHE A 310 6.98 17.86 21.51
C PHE A 310 6.02 16.85 22.16
N MET A 311 4.75 16.81 21.75
CA MET A 311 3.78 15.85 22.27
C MET A 311 3.25 14.91 21.17
N GLU A 312 2.69 15.45 20.09
CA GLU A 312 2.07 14.60 19.05
C GLU A 312 3.12 13.87 18.20
N TYR A 313 4.14 14.58 17.73
CA TYR A 313 5.17 14.00 16.87
C TYR A 313 6.01 12.90 17.55
N PRO A 314 6.48 13.05 18.81
CA PRO A 314 7.17 11.97 19.51
C PRO A 314 6.25 10.77 19.77
N ALA A 315 4.98 11.00 20.13
CA ALA A 315 4.01 9.91 20.26
C ALA A 315 3.83 9.15 18.93
N TRP A 316 3.74 9.88 17.82
CA TRP A 316 3.65 9.31 16.49
C TRP A 316 4.93 8.54 16.09
N LEU A 317 6.12 9.04 16.40
CA LEU A 317 7.37 8.28 16.21
C LEU A 317 7.38 7.00 17.08
N GLY A 318 6.90 7.09 18.33
CA GLY A 318 6.77 5.93 19.22
C GLY A 318 5.87 4.85 18.63
N PHE A 319 4.74 5.26 18.04
CA PHE A 319 3.83 4.40 17.29
C PHE A 319 4.50 3.78 16.06
N LEU A 320 5.25 4.56 15.27
CA LEU A 320 5.98 4.04 14.10
C LEU A 320 6.97 2.94 14.49
N PHE A 321 7.80 3.17 15.52
CA PHE A 321 8.79 2.17 15.96
C PHE A 321 8.13 0.89 16.49
N LEU A 322 6.96 1.02 17.14
CA LEU A 322 6.23 -0.09 17.71
C LEU A 322 5.60 -0.98 16.61
N VAL A 323 5.00 -0.35 15.61
CA VAL A 323 4.16 -1.03 14.60
C VAL A 323 4.96 -1.45 13.35
N ARG A 324 6.10 -0.81 13.07
CA ARG A 324 6.95 -1.12 11.92
C ARG A 324 7.28 -2.60 11.82
N GLY A 325 6.91 -3.23 10.72
CA GLY A 325 7.18 -4.65 10.45
C GLY A 325 6.59 -5.60 11.49
N LEU A 326 5.62 -5.14 12.30
CA LEU A 326 4.95 -5.94 13.33
C LEU A 326 4.06 -7.01 12.70
N LEU A 327 3.46 -6.75 11.53
CA LEU A 327 2.69 -7.75 10.82
C LEU A 327 3.59 -8.88 10.33
N ASN A 328 3.15 -10.12 10.52
CA ASN A 328 3.88 -11.31 10.08
C ASN A 328 3.41 -11.75 8.68
N PRO A 329 4.17 -11.53 7.59
CA PRO A 329 3.78 -11.95 6.25
C PRO A 329 3.56 -13.46 6.10
N SER A 330 4.23 -14.30 6.89
CA SER A 330 3.97 -15.75 6.90
C SER A 330 2.52 -16.07 7.29
N PHE A 331 1.91 -15.27 8.16
CA PHE A 331 0.48 -15.39 8.47
C PHE A 331 -0.37 -15.22 7.21
N PHE A 332 -0.06 -14.21 6.39
CA PHE A 332 -0.80 -13.90 5.18
C PHE A 332 -0.48 -14.83 4.01
N ARG A 333 0.63 -15.56 4.08
CA ARG A 333 1.00 -16.63 3.15
C ARG A 333 0.15 -17.87 3.38
N GLU A 334 0.05 -18.34 4.61
CA GLU A 334 -0.56 -19.64 4.94
C GLU A 334 -2.03 -19.57 5.38
N ARG A 335 -2.41 -18.57 6.18
CA ARG A 335 -3.71 -18.56 6.86
C ARG A 335 -4.81 -17.93 6.01
N ILE A 336 -6.00 -18.51 5.97
CA ILE A 336 -7.15 -17.86 5.33
C ILE A 336 -7.71 -16.76 6.23
N LEU A 337 -8.00 -15.59 5.66
CA LEU A 337 -8.57 -14.46 6.42
C LEU A 337 -10.10 -14.47 6.48
N LYS A 338 -10.73 -15.26 5.60
CA LYS A 338 -12.18 -15.29 5.42
C LYS A 338 -12.57 -16.68 4.92
N ILE A 339 -13.66 -17.24 5.44
CA ILE A 339 -14.21 -18.50 4.95
C ILE A 339 -14.55 -18.35 3.45
N PRO A 340 -14.19 -19.32 2.59
CA PRO A 340 -14.53 -19.28 1.18
C PRO A 340 -16.05 -19.40 0.99
N LEU A 341 -16.55 -18.72 -0.05
CA LEU A 341 -17.89 -18.99 -0.57
C LEU A 341 -17.68 -20.07 -1.63
N PHE A 342 -18.41 -21.17 -1.55
CA PHE A 342 -18.34 -22.24 -2.54
C PHE A 342 -19.18 -21.85 -3.76
N LEU A 343 -18.57 -21.92 -4.94
CA LEU A 343 -19.25 -21.76 -6.21
C LEU A 343 -19.22 -23.11 -6.92
N SER A 344 -20.38 -23.63 -7.29
CA SER A 344 -20.43 -24.75 -8.25
C SER A 344 -20.16 -24.18 -9.64
N VAL A 345 -19.33 -24.87 -10.40
CA VAL A 345 -18.88 -24.43 -11.72
C VAL A 345 -19.10 -25.58 -12.70
N ASN A 346 -19.78 -25.36 -13.81
CA ASN A 346 -19.84 -26.30 -14.93
C ASN A 346 -19.05 -25.70 -16.09
N LEU A 347 -17.99 -26.38 -16.54
CA LEU A 347 -17.05 -25.91 -17.56
C LEU A 347 -17.20 -26.71 -18.85
N GLY A 348 -17.33 -26.05 -20.01
CA GLY A 348 -17.34 -26.73 -21.29
C GLY A 348 -18.43 -26.26 -22.23
N ALA A 349 -18.44 -26.83 -23.44
CA ALA A 349 -19.53 -26.64 -24.40
C ALA A 349 -20.77 -27.44 -23.97
N GLU A 350 -21.93 -27.04 -24.47
CA GLU A 350 -23.21 -27.70 -24.20
C GLU A 350 -23.13 -29.18 -24.59
N GLY A 351 -23.37 -30.08 -23.63
CA GLY A 351 -23.23 -31.54 -23.80
C GLY A 351 -21.87 -32.12 -23.42
N GLU A 352 -20.84 -31.28 -23.23
CA GLU A 352 -19.50 -31.68 -22.78
C GLU A 352 -19.11 -31.00 -21.45
N GLU A 353 -20.09 -30.60 -20.64
CA GLU A 353 -19.84 -29.88 -19.38
C GLU A 353 -19.14 -30.76 -18.33
N GLU A 354 -18.14 -30.20 -17.66
CA GLU A 354 -17.47 -30.80 -16.51
C GLU A 354 -17.88 -30.08 -15.22
N PRO A 355 -18.41 -30.80 -14.22
CA PRO A 355 -18.66 -30.22 -12.92
C PRO A 355 -17.34 -30.00 -12.17
N SER A 356 -17.20 -28.83 -11.58
CA SER A 356 -16.04 -28.36 -10.84
C SER A 356 -16.50 -27.35 -9.78
N LEU A 357 -15.54 -26.68 -9.14
CA LEU A 357 -15.78 -25.68 -8.12
C LEU A 357 -14.81 -24.51 -8.23
N ALA A 358 -15.23 -23.37 -7.70
CA ALA A 358 -14.34 -22.26 -7.43
C ALA A 358 -14.57 -21.74 -6.01
N TYR A 359 -13.50 -21.40 -5.30
CA TYR A 359 -13.59 -20.74 -3.99
C TYR A 359 -13.60 -19.21 -4.08
N SER A 360 -13.16 -18.67 -5.22
CA SER A 360 -13.09 -17.23 -5.41
C SER A 360 -13.16 -16.80 -6.87
N LEU A 361 -13.80 -15.65 -7.07
CA LEU A 361 -13.81 -14.94 -8.35
C LEU A 361 -13.02 -13.64 -8.19
N SER A 362 -12.24 -13.31 -9.20
CA SER A 362 -11.74 -11.95 -9.42
C SER A 362 -12.59 -11.26 -10.49
N ARG A 363 -12.35 -9.96 -10.71
CA ARG A 363 -12.95 -9.23 -11.85
C ARG A 363 -12.48 -9.77 -13.19
N LYS A 364 -11.33 -10.43 -13.22
CA LYS A 364 -10.69 -10.88 -14.46
C LYS A 364 -10.94 -12.36 -14.76
N GLY A 365 -11.23 -13.18 -13.75
CA GLY A 365 -11.29 -14.63 -13.92
C GLY A 365 -11.34 -15.39 -12.60
N PHE A 366 -11.08 -16.69 -12.69
CA PHE A 366 -11.05 -17.63 -11.56
C PHE A 366 -10.13 -18.82 -11.88
N TYR A 367 -9.77 -19.55 -10.83
CA TYR A 367 -9.07 -20.83 -10.95
C TYR A 367 -10.03 -21.95 -10.54
N SER A 368 -9.99 -23.06 -11.28
CA SER A 368 -10.83 -24.23 -11.07
C SER A 368 -9.99 -25.51 -11.24
N PRO A 369 -10.13 -26.52 -10.37
CA PRO A 369 -9.60 -27.84 -10.64
C PRO A 369 -10.36 -28.47 -11.82
N VAL A 370 -9.66 -29.14 -12.72
CA VAL A 370 -10.26 -29.75 -13.92
C VAL A 370 -9.56 -31.07 -14.24
N ILE A 371 -10.35 -32.03 -14.69
CA ILE A 371 -9.91 -33.36 -15.12
C ILE A 371 -9.53 -33.30 -16.60
N ARG A 372 -10.39 -32.69 -17.43
CA ARG A 372 -10.10 -32.54 -18.86
C ARG A 372 -9.17 -31.37 -19.09
N GLU A 373 -8.09 -31.64 -19.83
CA GLU A 373 -7.11 -30.63 -20.18
C GLU A 373 -7.72 -29.59 -21.12
N PRO A 374 -7.77 -28.29 -20.74
CA PRO A 374 -8.35 -27.28 -21.59
C PRO A 374 -7.37 -26.85 -22.68
N GLU A 375 -7.90 -26.63 -23.89
CA GLU A 375 -7.17 -25.97 -24.97
C GLU A 375 -6.97 -24.48 -24.63
N LEU A 376 -5.72 -24.09 -24.38
CA LEU A 376 -5.39 -22.70 -24.03
C LEU A 376 -5.78 -21.73 -25.14
N ASN A 377 -6.24 -20.54 -24.75
CA ASN A 377 -6.66 -19.44 -25.62
C ASN A 377 -7.87 -19.73 -26.52
N ARG A 378 -8.57 -20.87 -26.34
CA ARG A 378 -9.84 -21.16 -27.01
C ARG A 378 -11.02 -20.76 -26.12
N GLU A 379 -11.91 -19.91 -26.64
CA GLU A 379 -13.11 -19.52 -25.89
C GLU A 379 -13.99 -20.73 -25.60
N THR A 380 -14.46 -20.81 -24.35
CA THR A 380 -15.40 -21.81 -23.86
C THR A 380 -16.43 -21.14 -22.94
N PHE A 381 -17.39 -21.92 -22.44
CA PHE A 381 -18.43 -21.45 -21.56
C PHE A 381 -18.28 -21.99 -20.15
N VAL A 382 -18.76 -21.19 -19.20
CA VAL A 382 -18.88 -21.60 -17.81
C VAL A 382 -20.24 -21.20 -17.28
N SER A 383 -20.84 -22.09 -16.49
CA SER A 383 -22.04 -21.82 -15.72
C SER A 383 -21.71 -21.86 -14.23
N PHE A 384 -22.18 -20.87 -13.47
CA PHE A 384 -22.00 -20.79 -12.02
C PHE A 384 -23.31 -20.96 -11.29
N TYR A 385 -23.28 -21.68 -10.17
CA TYR A 385 -24.36 -21.69 -9.20
C TYR A 385 -23.87 -21.20 -7.84
N ILE A 386 -24.51 -20.14 -7.33
CA ILE A 386 -24.15 -19.51 -6.05
C ILE A 386 -25.41 -19.11 -5.28
N ALA A 387 -25.57 -19.69 -4.08
CA ALA A 387 -26.61 -19.32 -3.13
C ALA A 387 -28.01 -19.24 -3.76
N GLY A 388 -28.42 -20.29 -4.50
CA GLY A 388 -29.75 -20.38 -5.10
C GLY A 388 -29.91 -19.73 -6.46
N LYS A 389 -28.87 -19.09 -7.02
CA LYS A 389 -28.93 -18.41 -8.33
C LYS A 389 -27.93 -19.00 -9.32
N SER A 390 -28.42 -19.32 -10.51
CA SER A 390 -27.63 -19.76 -11.66
C SER A 390 -27.22 -18.57 -12.54
N PHE A 391 -26.01 -18.65 -13.08
CA PHE A 391 -25.46 -17.73 -14.08
C PHE A 391 -24.86 -18.57 -15.20
N GLU A 392 -25.57 -18.70 -16.30
CA GLU A 392 -25.24 -19.68 -17.34
C GLU A 392 -24.53 -19.03 -18.54
N LYS A 393 -23.79 -19.86 -19.29
CA LYS A 393 -23.19 -19.50 -20.58
C LYS A 393 -22.29 -18.25 -20.53
N ILE A 394 -21.53 -18.08 -19.44
CA ILE A 394 -20.53 -17.01 -19.34
C ILE A 394 -19.31 -17.39 -20.17
N LYS A 395 -18.90 -16.51 -21.08
CA LYS A 395 -17.73 -16.70 -21.94
C LYS A 395 -16.43 -16.56 -21.17
N VAL A 396 -15.58 -17.57 -21.28
CA VAL A 396 -14.26 -17.61 -20.64
C VAL A 396 -13.19 -18.16 -21.57
N VAL A 397 -11.94 -17.81 -21.29
CA VAL A 397 -10.77 -18.28 -22.02
C VAL A 397 -9.78 -18.88 -21.01
N PRO A 398 -9.41 -20.15 -21.12
CA PRO A 398 -8.33 -20.74 -20.33
C PRO A 398 -6.99 -20.14 -20.78
N ILE A 399 -6.23 -19.60 -19.83
CA ILE A 399 -4.96 -18.90 -20.12
C ILE A 399 -3.74 -19.59 -19.51
N TRP A 400 -3.96 -20.51 -18.57
CA TRP A 400 -2.92 -21.27 -17.91
C TRP A 400 -3.50 -22.58 -17.38
N LYS A 401 -2.68 -23.63 -17.35
CA LYS A 401 -3.08 -24.96 -16.90
C LYS A 401 -1.94 -25.59 -16.07
N ASN A 402 -2.31 -26.31 -15.03
CA ASN A 402 -1.43 -27.08 -14.16
C ASN A 402 -1.71 -28.56 -14.40
N PHE A 403 -1.05 -29.18 -15.38
CA PHE A 403 -1.19 -30.59 -15.69
C PHE A 403 0.17 -31.26 -15.64
N ARG A 404 0.23 -32.47 -15.07
CA ARG A 404 1.43 -33.29 -15.01
C ARG A 404 1.13 -34.65 -15.63
N GLU A 405 1.54 -34.84 -16.88
CA GLU A 405 1.30 -36.08 -17.63
C GLU A 405 1.86 -37.33 -16.91
N ASN A 406 2.94 -37.16 -16.14
CA ASN A 406 3.65 -38.25 -15.46
C ASN A 406 3.15 -38.53 -14.03
N ASP A 407 2.15 -37.81 -13.53
CA ASP A 407 1.63 -37.99 -12.18
C ASP A 407 0.09 -38.00 -12.18
N PRO A 408 -0.53 -39.19 -12.30
CA PRO A 408 -1.99 -39.32 -12.29
C PRO A 408 -2.64 -38.90 -10.97
N SER A 409 -1.85 -38.80 -9.89
CA SER A 409 -2.33 -38.34 -8.58
C SER A 409 -2.25 -36.81 -8.42
N HIS A 410 -1.65 -36.12 -9.39
CA HIS A 410 -1.53 -34.68 -9.36
C HIS A 410 -2.87 -34.00 -9.61
N GLU A 411 -3.19 -33.04 -8.75
CA GLU A 411 -4.42 -32.28 -8.87
C GLU A 411 -4.32 -31.25 -9.99
N SER A 412 -4.92 -31.62 -11.10
CA SER A 412 -4.94 -30.78 -12.29
C SER A 412 -5.93 -29.63 -12.14
N GLY A 413 -5.61 -28.50 -12.78
CA GLY A 413 -6.47 -27.33 -12.74
C GLY A 413 -6.07 -26.27 -13.74
N ALA A 414 -6.96 -25.32 -13.97
CA ALA A 414 -6.77 -24.29 -14.98
C ALA A 414 -7.28 -22.92 -14.52
N LEU A 415 -6.63 -21.90 -15.08
CA LEU A 415 -6.98 -20.51 -14.87
C LEU A 415 -7.79 -20.00 -16.06
N TYR A 416 -9.00 -19.55 -15.77
CA TYR A 416 -9.95 -19.05 -16.76
C TYR A 416 -10.10 -17.54 -16.61
N ARG A 417 -10.06 -16.81 -17.72
CA ARG A 417 -10.35 -15.38 -17.79
C ARG A 417 -11.73 -15.15 -18.38
N PHE A 418 -12.45 -14.18 -17.85
CA PHE A 418 -13.71 -13.75 -18.44
C PHE A 418 -13.45 -12.94 -19.70
N SER A 419 -14.13 -13.27 -20.81
CA SER A 419 -14.07 -12.45 -22.03
C SER A 419 -14.66 -11.04 -21.79
N GLN A 420 -15.69 -10.97 -20.93
CA GLN A 420 -16.29 -9.72 -20.44
C GLN A 420 -16.56 -9.84 -18.94
N ILE A 421 -16.42 -8.74 -18.19
CA ILE A 421 -16.62 -8.77 -16.73
C ILE A 421 -18.08 -9.13 -16.43
N PRO A 422 -18.36 -10.27 -15.76
CA PRO A 422 -19.73 -10.70 -15.49
C PRO A 422 -20.27 -9.97 -14.26
N TRP A 423 -20.61 -8.68 -14.42
CA TRP A 423 -21.02 -7.83 -13.30
C TRP A 423 -22.18 -8.41 -12.49
N GLY A 424 -23.18 -9.02 -13.14
CA GLY A 424 -24.31 -9.67 -12.43
C GLY A 424 -23.88 -10.80 -11.50
N LEU A 425 -22.90 -11.61 -11.91
CA LEU A 425 -22.33 -12.68 -11.08
C LEU A 425 -21.53 -12.10 -9.91
N LEU A 426 -20.68 -11.12 -10.20
CA LEU A 426 -19.79 -10.51 -9.21
C LEU A 426 -20.58 -9.73 -8.13
N THR A 427 -21.59 -8.95 -8.54
CA THR A 427 -22.44 -8.18 -7.61
C THR A 427 -23.28 -9.10 -6.74
N TRP A 428 -23.88 -10.14 -7.31
CA TRP A 428 -24.61 -11.15 -6.54
C TRP A 428 -23.72 -11.84 -5.51
N ARG A 429 -22.54 -12.27 -5.93
CA ARG A 429 -21.55 -12.87 -5.03
C ARG A 429 -21.16 -11.91 -3.89
N TRP A 430 -20.98 -10.63 -4.17
CA TRP A 430 -20.67 -9.63 -3.14
C TRP A 430 -21.83 -9.47 -2.16
N LEU A 431 -23.07 -9.37 -2.63
CA LEU A 431 -24.26 -9.28 -1.77
C LEU A 431 -24.40 -10.50 -0.85
N VAL A 432 -24.27 -11.71 -1.40
CA VAL A 432 -24.30 -12.96 -0.62
C VAL A 432 -23.20 -12.94 0.45
N ARG A 433 -22.00 -12.51 0.08
CA ARG A 433 -20.87 -12.45 1.01
C ARG A 433 -21.06 -11.42 2.12
N ILE A 434 -21.57 -10.23 1.80
CA ILE A 434 -21.88 -9.19 2.80
C ILE A 434 -22.92 -9.74 3.78
N LYS A 435 -23.99 -10.37 3.28
CA LYS A 435 -25.03 -10.98 4.11
C LYS A 435 -24.46 -12.07 5.04
N GLN A 436 -23.58 -12.92 4.52
CA GLN A 436 -22.90 -13.95 5.33
C GLN A 436 -22.00 -13.34 6.41
N GLN A 437 -21.20 -12.33 6.06
CA GLN A 437 -20.31 -11.67 7.02
C GLN A 437 -21.08 -10.94 8.11
N TYR A 438 -22.18 -10.27 7.74
CA TYR A 438 -23.08 -9.65 8.70
C TYR A 438 -23.66 -10.68 9.67
N ARG A 439 -24.18 -11.81 9.15
CA ARG A 439 -24.74 -12.88 10.00
C ARG A 439 -23.69 -13.45 10.96
N ASN A 440 -22.49 -13.72 10.46
CA ASN A 440 -21.40 -14.24 11.29
C ASN A 440 -20.97 -13.23 12.37
N ALA A 441 -20.95 -11.93 12.05
CA ALA A 441 -20.63 -10.88 13.02
C ALA A 441 -21.70 -10.79 14.11
N VAL A 442 -22.98 -10.84 13.73
CA VAL A 442 -24.10 -10.90 14.68
C VAL A 442 -24.00 -12.14 15.57
N GLU A 443 -23.84 -13.33 14.99
CA GLU A 443 -23.69 -14.57 15.75
C GLU A 443 -22.49 -14.55 16.72
N ALA A 444 -21.38 -13.89 16.37
CA ALA A 444 -20.21 -13.76 17.23
C ALA A 444 -20.37 -12.73 18.37
N VAL A 445 -21.31 -11.79 18.25
CA VAL A 445 -21.59 -10.79 19.29
C VAL A 445 -22.66 -11.30 20.26
N PHE A 446 -23.60 -12.12 19.79
CA PHE A 446 -24.72 -12.65 20.58
C PHE A 446 -24.53 -14.09 21.08
N ARG A 447 -23.34 -14.68 20.88
CA ARG A 447 -22.86 -15.90 21.53
C ARG A 447 -21.68 -15.56 22.41
#